data_AF-A0A920VJB9-F1
#
_entry.id   AF-A0A920VJB9-F1
#
_cell.length_a   1.000
_cell.length_b   1.000
_cell.length_c   1.000
_cell.angle_alpha   90.00
_cell.angle_beta   90.00
_cell.angle_gamma   90.00
#
_symmetry.space_group_name_H-M   'P 1'
#
loop_
_entity.id
_entity.type
_entity.pdbx_description
1 polymer ?
#
loop_
_entity_poly.entity_id
_entity_poly.type
_entity_poly.pdbx_seq_one_letter_code
_entity_poly.pdbx_strand_id
1 'polypeptide(L)'
;MAAILGLSDQVVADVCAGVTSGTCVPANFNSPGQIVVSGDISGVDEGIVLAREAGAKRALKLKVSGAFHSPLMESAAKGLGDQLDRIEMQDPKFPVVSNVTGKVR
;
A
#
# COMPACT_ATOMS: atom_id res chain seq x y z
N MET A 1 0.00 -0.62 8.43
CA MET A 1 -0.98 -0.43 7.33
C MET A 1 -2.37 -0.13 7.88
N ALA A 2 -3.19 0.62 7.14
CA ALA A 2 -4.56 0.95 7.50
C ALA A 2 -5.48 0.97 6.28
N ALA A 3 -6.75 0.59 6.45
CA ALA A 3 -7.77 0.75 5.42
C ALA A 3 -8.52 2.07 5.62
N ILE A 4 -8.63 2.85 4.55
CA ILE A 4 -9.31 4.13 4.45
C ILE A 4 -10.51 3.96 3.51
N LEU A 5 -11.72 4.26 4.01
CA LEU A 5 -12.97 4.07 3.29
C LEU A 5 -13.72 5.40 3.15
N GLY A 6 -14.29 5.62 1.98
CA GLY A 6 -15.15 6.77 1.66
C GLY A 6 -14.41 8.01 1.16
N LEU A 7 -13.11 7.91 0.86
CA LEU A 7 -12.31 9.00 0.28
C LEU A 7 -11.85 8.66 -1.13
N SER A 8 -11.71 9.68 -1.98
CA SER A 8 -11.13 9.51 -3.32
C SER A 8 -9.62 9.29 -3.27
N ASP A 9 -9.08 8.74 -4.36
CA ASP A 9 -7.65 8.47 -4.53
C ASP A 9 -6.79 9.71 -4.25
N GLN A 10 -7.20 10.86 -4.79
CA GLN A 10 -6.47 12.12 -4.59
C GLN A 10 -6.47 12.55 -3.12
N VAL A 11 -7.62 12.49 -2.44
CA VAL A 11 -7.71 12.92 -1.03
C VAL A 11 -6.86 12.02 -0.14
N VAL A 12 -6.80 10.70 -0.41
CA VAL A 12 -5.91 9.80 0.33
C VAL A 12 -4.44 10.09 0.04
N ALA A 13 -4.09 10.44 -1.20
CA ALA A 13 -2.73 10.86 -1.53
C ALA A 13 -2.33 12.14 -0.78
N ASP A 14 -3.23 13.14 -0.71
CA ASP A 14 -3.01 14.39 0.02
C ASP A 14 -2.88 14.15 1.53
N VAL A 15 -3.72 13.28 2.10
CA VAL A 15 -3.61 12.83 3.50
C VAL A 15 -2.23 12.23 3.78
N CYS A 16 -1.77 11.31 2.92
CA CYS A 16 -0.44 10.71 3.04
C CYS A 16 0.68 11.75 2.93
N ALA A 17 0.55 12.72 2.02
CA ALA A 17 1.54 13.80 1.85
C ALA A 17 1.58 14.77 3.04
N GLY A 18 0.47 14.89 3.78
CA GLY A 18 0.36 15.71 4.99
C GLY A 18 0.92 15.05 6.27
N VAL A 19 1.26 13.76 6.23
CA VAL A 19 1.86 13.05 7.37
C VAL A 19 3.30 13.52 7.58
N THR A 20 3.64 13.85 8.82
CA THR A 20 4.96 14.38 9.20
C THR A 20 5.71 13.52 10.22
N SER A 21 4.99 12.65 10.93
CA SER A 21 5.52 11.78 11.98
C SER A 21 6.20 10.51 11.46
N GLY A 22 6.22 10.30 10.15
CA GLY A 22 6.84 9.13 9.52
C GLY A 22 6.43 8.96 8.06
N THR A 23 6.60 7.75 7.56
CA THR A 23 6.19 7.32 6.23
C THR A 23 4.72 6.92 6.25
N CYS A 24 3.94 7.43 5.32
CA CYS A 24 2.61 6.95 5.00
C CYS A 24 2.37 7.16 3.50
N VAL A 25 2.04 6.10 2.78
CA VAL A 25 1.81 6.13 1.34
C VAL A 25 0.58 5.31 0.97
N PRO A 26 -0.15 5.66 -0.11
CA PRO A 26 -1.14 4.76 -0.70
C PRO A 26 -0.45 3.46 -1.14
N ALA A 27 -1.00 2.34 -0.70
CA ALA A 27 -0.39 1.01 -0.83
C ALA A 27 -1.21 0.09 -1.73
N ASN A 28 -2.54 0.19 -1.67
CA ASN A 28 -3.40 -0.57 -2.56
C ASN A 28 -4.74 0.15 -2.82
N PHE A 29 -5.12 0.27 -4.09
CA PHE A 29 -6.40 0.84 -4.51
C PHE A 29 -7.38 -0.32 -4.77
N ASN A 30 -8.05 -0.78 -3.71
CA ASN A 30 -8.89 -1.98 -3.78
C ASN A 30 -10.16 -1.77 -4.62
N SER A 31 -10.78 -0.61 -4.47
CA SER A 31 -11.98 -0.21 -5.20
C SER A 31 -12.19 1.30 -5.07
N PRO A 32 -13.07 1.92 -5.87
CA PRO A 32 -13.42 3.33 -5.70
C PRO A 32 -13.89 3.60 -4.26
N GLY A 33 -13.20 4.50 -3.57
CA GLY A 33 -13.51 4.81 -2.17
C GLY A 33 -12.96 3.83 -1.14
N GLN A 34 -12.10 2.86 -1.51
CA GLN A 34 -11.45 1.96 -0.56
C GLN A 34 -9.96 1.82 -0.90
N ILE A 35 -9.13 2.43 -0.06
CA ILE A 35 -7.69 2.49 -0.27
C ILE A 35 -7.00 2.00 1.00
N VAL A 36 -5.93 1.24 0.83
CA VAL A 36 -5.04 0.87 1.94
C VAL A 36 -3.84 1.79 1.91
N VAL A 37 -3.46 2.32 3.07
CA VAL A 37 -2.21 3.07 3.27
C VAL A 37 -1.20 2.23 4.04
N SER A 38 0.08 2.44 3.78
CA SER A 38 1.20 1.69 4.34
C SER A 38 2.36 2.60 4.70
N GLY A 39 3.18 2.17 5.66
CA GLY A 39 4.20 2.98 6.26
C GLY A 39 4.58 2.47 7.65
N ASP A 40 5.38 3.24 8.37
CA ASP A 40 5.71 2.95 9.76
C ASP A 40 4.52 3.25 10.69
N ILE A 41 4.66 2.85 11.96
CA ILE A 41 3.55 2.89 12.91
C ILE A 41 3.10 4.34 13.16
N SER A 42 4.03 5.28 13.36
CA SER A 42 3.67 6.67 13.62
C SER A 42 3.03 7.32 12.39
N GLY A 43 3.61 7.14 11.21
CA GLY A 43 3.06 7.70 9.97
C GLY A 43 1.67 7.16 9.63
N VAL A 44 1.42 5.86 9.83
CA VAL A 44 0.09 5.26 9.62
C VAL A 44 -0.91 5.76 10.66
N ASP A 45 -0.49 5.98 11.91
CA ASP A 45 -1.37 6.43 12.99
C ASP A 45 -1.83 7.88 12.76
N GLU A 46 -0.91 8.76 12.37
CA GLU A 46 -1.23 10.12 11.95
C GLU A 46 -2.12 10.11 10.70
N GLY A 47 -1.78 9.29 9.70
CA GLY A 47 -2.58 9.16 8.47
C GLY A 47 -4.03 8.72 8.74
N ILE A 48 -4.27 7.86 9.74
CA ILE A 48 -5.63 7.49 10.17
C ILE A 48 -6.38 8.70 10.73
N VAL A 49 -5.72 9.55 11.52
CA VAL A 49 -6.33 10.76 12.11
C VAL A 49 -6.68 11.74 11.00
N LEU A 50 -5.71 12.09 10.16
CA LEU A 50 -5.89 13.00 9.02
C LEU A 50 -6.97 12.52 8.06
N ALA A 51 -7.04 11.21 7.77
CA ALA A 51 -8.09 10.65 6.93
C ALA A 51 -9.49 10.85 7.53
N ARG A 52 -9.64 10.71 8.86
CA ARG A 52 -10.93 10.96 9.54
C ARG A 52 -11.33 12.43 9.48
N GLU A 53 -10.38 13.33 9.68
CA GLU A 53 -10.58 14.78 9.56
C GLU A 53 -10.96 15.18 8.12
N ALA A 54 -10.39 14.50 7.13
CA ALA A 54 -10.74 14.65 5.71
C ALA A 54 -12.10 14.02 5.34
N GLY A 55 -12.83 13.44 6.29
CA GLY A 55 -14.17 12.90 6.08
C GLY A 55 -14.24 11.42 5.72
N ALA A 56 -13.19 10.63 5.99
CA ALA A 56 -13.26 9.18 5.79
C ALA A 56 -14.41 8.57 6.60
N LYS A 57 -15.24 7.76 5.94
CA LYS A 57 -16.29 6.98 6.59
C LYS A 57 -15.70 6.05 7.65
N ARG A 58 -14.56 5.43 7.35
CA ARG A 58 -13.79 4.58 8.28
C ARG A 58 -12.30 4.70 7.97
N ALA A 59 -11.48 4.73 9.02
CA ALA A 59 -10.04 4.57 8.94
C ALA A 59 -9.60 3.62 10.07
N LEU A 60 -9.04 2.45 9.73
CA LEU A 60 -8.74 1.39 10.70
C LEU A 60 -7.41 0.69 10.40
N LYS A 61 -6.66 0.36 11.45
CA LYS A 61 -5.46 -0.47 11.35
C LYS A 61 -5.80 -1.87 10.85
N LEU A 62 -4.95 -2.41 10.00
CA LEU A 62 -5.00 -3.81 9.56
C LEU A 62 -4.14 -4.69 10.47
N LYS A 63 -4.59 -5.92 10.73
CA LYS A 63 -3.84 -6.92 11.51
C LYS A 63 -2.79 -7.59 10.63
N VAL A 64 -1.74 -6.84 10.28
CA VAL A 64 -0.63 -7.30 9.45
C VAL A 64 0.70 -6.88 10.09
N SER A 65 1.75 -7.67 9.86
CA SER A 65 3.07 -7.48 10.48
C SER A 65 4.02 -6.59 9.68
N GLY A 66 3.72 -6.32 8.40
CA GLY A 66 4.63 -5.60 7.50
C GLY A 66 4.03 -4.32 6.92
N ALA A 67 4.92 -3.40 6.51
CA ALA A 67 4.59 -2.19 5.76
C ALA A 67 4.57 -2.48 4.24
N PHE A 68 3.82 -3.49 3.81
CA PHE A 68 3.79 -3.94 2.41
C PHE A 68 3.44 -2.79 1.45
N HIS A 69 4.00 -2.83 0.23
CA HIS A 69 3.83 -1.79 -0.80
C HIS A 69 4.22 -0.38 -0.33
N SER A 70 5.25 -0.27 0.53
CA SER A 70 5.84 1.02 0.91
C SER A 70 7.35 0.99 0.67
N PRO A 71 8.02 2.17 0.62
CA PRO A 71 9.48 2.26 0.52
C PRO A 71 10.22 1.52 1.64
N LEU A 72 9.57 1.29 2.78
CA LEU A 72 10.16 0.56 3.91
C LEU A 72 10.41 -0.93 3.61
N MET A 73 9.86 -1.46 2.52
CA MET A 73 10.08 -2.84 2.07
C MET A 73 11.26 -3.01 1.11
N GLU A 74 11.97 -1.94 0.75
CA GLU A 74 13.05 -1.98 -0.25
C GLU A 74 14.14 -3.00 0.11
N SER A 75 14.57 -3.05 1.37
CA SER A 75 15.60 -3.99 1.81
C SER A 75 15.15 -5.46 1.70
N ALA A 76 13.89 -5.74 2.02
CA ALA A 76 13.30 -7.07 1.87
C ALA A 76 13.10 -7.44 0.40
N ALA A 77 12.69 -6.48 -0.43
CA ALA A 77 12.53 -6.66 -1.87
C ALA A 77 13.87 -7.03 -2.53
N LYS A 78 14.95 -6.32 -2.19
CA LYS A 78 16.30 -6.66 -2.67
C LYS A 78 16.71 -8.08 -2.29
N GLY A 79 16.56 -8.45 -1.01
CA GLY A 79 16.94 -9.78 -0.53
C GLY A 79 16.16 -10.90 -1.20
N LEU A 80 14.85 -10.70 -1.43
CA LEU A 80 14.03 -11.65 -2.18
C LEU A 80 14.44 -11.71 -3.66
N GLY A 81 14.69 -10.57 -4.30
CA GLY A 81 15.16 -10.48 -5.68
C GLY A 81 16.43 -11.31 -5.91
N ASP A 82 17.45 -11.14 -5.05
CA ASP A 82 18.71 -11.88 -5.15
C ASP A 82 18.53 -13.43 -5.09
N GLN A 83 17.44 -13.92 -4.48
CA GLN A 83 17.08 -15.35 -4.47
C GLN A 83 16.26 -15.75 -5.69
N LEU A 84 15.31 -14.92 -6.11
CA LEU A 84 14.47 -15.17 -7.29
C LEU A 84 15.31 -15.20 -8.58
N ASP A 85 16.37 -14.40 -8.68
CA ASP A 85 17.29 -14.40 -9.83
C ASP A 85 18.02 -15.73 -10.04
N ARG A 86 18.03 -16.60 -9.01
CA ARG A 86 18.63 -17.94 -9.07
C ARG A 86 17.64 -19.01 -9.52
N ILE A 87 16.38 -18.66 -9.70
CA ILE A 87 15.29 -19.57 -10.05
C ILE A 87 14.96 -19.37 -11.52
N GLU A 88 14.88 -20.46 -12.28
CA GLU A 88 14.36 -20.42 -13.64
C GLU A 88 12.84 -20.23 -13.60
N MET A 89 12.39 -19.02 -13.95
CA MET A 89 10.97 -18.69 -14.07
C MET A 89 10.42 -19.21 -15.40
N GLN A 90 9.32 -19.95 -15.34
CA GLN A 90 8.61 -20.42 -16.53
C GLN A 90 7.39 -19.54 -16.81
N ASP A 91 7.08 -19.36 -18.08
CA ASP A 91 5.85 -18.65 -18.47
C ASP A 91 4.60 -19.41 -17.99
N PRO A 92 3.58 -18.69 -17.51
CA PRO A 92 2.36 -19.32 -17.04
C PRO A 92 1.63 -19.98 -18.21
N LYS A 93 1.03 -21.16 -17.97
CA LYS A 93 0.22 -21.88 -18.99
C LYS A 93 -1.17 -21.27 -19.21
N PHE A 94 -1.48 -20.21 -18.51
CA PHE A 94 -2.76 -19.52 -18.53
C PHE A 94 -2.52 -18.02 -18.30
N PRO A 95 -3.44 -17.15 -18.76
CA PRO A 95 -3.29 -15.71 -18.59
C PRO A 95 -3.17 -15.30 -17.12
N VAL A 96 -2.17 -14.48 -16.81
CA VAL A 96 -1.96 -13.85 -15.50
C VAL A 96 -2.04 -12.34 -15.65
N VAL A 97 -2.95 -11.71 -14.90
CA VAL A 97 -3.08 -10.25 -14.87
C VAL A 97 -2.22 -9.68 -13.76
N SER A 98 -1.29 -8.79 -14.11
CA SER A 98 -0.44 -8.10 -13.13
C SER A 98 -1.25 -7.15 -12.25
N ASN A 99 -1.16 -7.30 -10.93
CA ASN A 99 -1.77 -6.37 -9.96
C ASN A 99 -1.09 -4.99 -9.93
N VAL A 100 0.01 -4.80 -10.66
CA VAL A 100 0.75 -3.53 -10.74
C VAL A 100 0.43 -2.80 -12.05
N THR A 101 0.48 -3.51 -13.18
CA THR A 101 0.37 -2.89 -14.50
C THR A 101 -0.98 -3.10 -15.18
N GLY A 102 -1.82 -4.01 -14.67
CA GLY A 102 -3.05 -4.43 -15.32
C GLY A 102 -2.85 -5.19 -16.65
N LYS A 103 -1.59 -5.44 -17.04
CA LYS A 103 -1.27 -6.17 -18.27
C LYS A 103 -1.45 -7.67 -18.07
N VAL A 104 -1.97 -8.32 -19.10
CA VAL A 104 -2.03 -9.78 -19.21
C VAL A 104 -0.67 -10.30 -19.67
N ARG A 105 -0.16 -11.33 -19.00
CA ARG A 105 0.95 -12.17 -19.45
C ARG A 105 0.47 -13.59 -19.67
#